data_AF-A0A7S1ELS7-F1
#
_entry.id   AF-A0A7S1ELS7-F1
#
_cell.length_a   1.000
_cell.length_b   1.000
_cell.length_c   1.000
_cell.angle_alpha   90.00
_cell.angle_beta   90.00
_cell.angle_gamma   90.00
#
_symmetry.space_group_name_H-M   'P 1'
#
loop_
_entity.id
_entity.type
_entity.pdbx_description
1 polymer ?
#
loop_
_entity_poly.entity_id
_entity_poly.type
_entity_poly.pdbx_seq_one_letter_code
_entity_poly.pdbx_strand_id
1 'polypeptide(L)'
;EDDMERRVLASYEELYRCQWADTKNNVLDGLYEVLQSCGEEVKAAWPMVLAMLKGVAQDMEAQQVQQAFMCLKLIRNDFLSALPIECLQLLLTTVGSFGLADVDLNISLTAITLLWNIA
;
A
#
# COMPACT_ATOMS: atom_id res chain seq x y z
N GLU A 1 -21.59 4.89 -2.83
CA GLU A 1 -20.48 3.95 -2.58
C GLU A 1 -19.40 4.42 -1.62
N ASP A 2 -18.81 5.63 -1.76
CA ASP A 2 -17.59 6.04 -1.03
C ASP A 2 -17.54 5.77 0.49
N ASP A 3 -18.68 5.87 1.18
CA ASP A 3 -18.73 5.65 2.64
C ASP A 3 -18.51 4.18 3.03
N MET A 4 -18.91 3.22 2.19
CA MET A 4 -18.69 1.80 2.44
C MET A 4 -17.22 1.42 2.26
N GLU A 5 -16.58 1.90 1.19
CA GLU A 5 -15.16 1.64 0.89
C GLU A 5 -14.26 2.19 2.00
N ARG A 6 -14.52 3.43 2.45
CA ARG A 6 -13.80 4.04 3.56
C ARG A 6 -13.94 3.27 4.86
N ARG A 7 -15.14 2.75 5.15
CA ARG A 7 -15.37 1.96 6.37
C ARG A 7 -14.69 0.60 6.32
N VAL A 8 -14.67 -0.06 5.16
CA VAL A 8 -13.94 -1.32 4.98
C VAL A 8 -12.44 -1.07 5.17
N LEU A 9 -11.87 -0.07 4.52
CA LEU A 9 -10.44 0.26 4.66
C LEU A 9 -10.07 0.70 6.09
N ALA A 10 -10.96 1.42 6.79
CA ALA A 10 -10.79 1.73 8.21
C ALA A 10 -10.75 0.47 9.09
N SER A 11 -11.62 -0.50 8.80
CA SER A 11 -11.61 -1.78 9.49
C SER A 11 -10.31 -2.54 9.24
N TYR A 12 -9.79 -2.50 8.01
CA TYR A 12 -8.49 -3.10 7.66
C TYR A 12 -7.33 -2.42 8.40
N GLU A 13 -7.34 -1.10 8.50
CA GLU A 13 -6.32 -0.35 9.26
C GLU A 13 -6.34 -0.72 10.76
N GLU A 14 -7.53 -0.81 11.37
CA GLU A 14 -7.68 -1.24 12.77
C GLU A 14 -7.21 -2.67 12.99
N LEU A 15 -7.55 -3.58 12.09
CA LEU A 15 -7.12 -4.98 12.15
C LEU A 15 -5.61 -5.13 11.94
N TYR A 16 -4.99 -4.32 11.08
CA TYR A 16 -3.54 -4.33 10.89
C TYR A 16 -2.78 -3.89 12.16
N ARG A 17 -3.37 -3.04 13.01
CA ARG A 17 -2.75 -2.63 14.28
C ARG A 17 -2.74 -3.73 15.35
N CYS A 18 -3.38 -4.86 15.09
CA CYS A 18 -3.37 -5.99 16.01
C CYS A 18 -1.97 -6.63 16.10
N GLN A 19 -1.68 -7.27 17.23
CA GLN A 19 -0.37 -7.88 17.50
C GLN A 19 -0.14 -9.21 16.77
N TRP A 20 -1.19 -9.78 16.20
CA TRP A 20 -1.17 -11.11 15.59
C TRP A 20 -0.68 -11.04 14.14
N ALA A 21 0.46 -11.66 13.85
CA ALA A 21 1.05 -11.70 12.52
C ALA A 21 0.07 -12.29 11.47
N ASP A 22 -0.64 -13.36 11.81
CA ASP A 22 -1.63 -13.98 10.91
C ASP A 22 -2.76 -13.01 10.53
N THR A 23 -3.22 -12.19 11.48
CA THR A 23 -4.25 -11.17 11.22
C THR A 23 -3.71 -10.09 10.30
N LYS A 24 -2.48 -9.61 10.54
CA LYS A 24 -1.82 -8.63 9.65
C LYS A 24 -1.68 -9.17 8.22
N ASN A 25 -1.25 -10.42 8.08
CA ASN A 25 -1.09 -11.07 6.78
C ASN A 25 -2.43 -11.21 6.05
N ASN A 26 -3.47 -11.68 6.72
CA ASN A 26 -4.82 -11.79 6.15
C ASN A 26 -5.39 -10.44 5.71
N VAL A 27 -5.10 -9.36 6.46
CA VAL A 27 -5.50 -8.00 6.11
C VAL A 27 -4.78 -7.54 4.84
N LEU A 28 -3.49 -7.82 4.70
CA LEU A 28 -2.72 -7.46 3.51
C LEU A 28 -3.14 -8.28 2.27
N ASP A 29 -3.43 -9.56 2.44
CA ASP A 29 -3.95 -10.40 1.36
C ASP A 29 -5.33 -9.91 0.90
N GLY A 30 -6.23 -9.59 1.85
CA GLY A 30 -7.54 -9.02 1.51
C GLY A 30 -7.43 -7.65 0.84
N LEU A 31 -6.49 -6.80 1.28
CA LEU A 31 -6.24 -5.50 0.65
C LEU A 31 -5.79 -5.69 -0.81
N TYR A 32 -4.88 -6.65 -1.03
CA TYR A 32 -4.41 -7.00 -2.36
C TYR A 32 -5.55 -7.50 -3.25
N GLU A 33 -6.40 -8.40 -2.77
CA GLU A 33 -7.58 -8.90 -3.51
C GLU A 33 -8.58 -7.78 -3.86
N VAL A 34 -8.81 -6.85 -2.93
CA VAL A 34 -9.67 -5.68 -3.17
C VAL A 34 -9.08 -4.79 -4.26
N LEU A 35 -7.77 -4.52 -4.22
CA LEU A 35 -7.10 -3.74 -5.26
C LEU A 35 -7.15 -4.44 -6.62
N GLN A 36 -6.97 -5.76 -6.66
CA GLN A 36 -7.10 -6.52 -7.91
C GLN A 36 -8.51 -6.49 -8.49
N SER A 37 -9.53 -6.54 -7.64
CA SER A 37 -10.93 -6.66 -8.08
C SER A 37 -11.55 -5.31 -8.41
N CYS A 38 -11.25 -4.28 -7.63
CA CYS A 38 -11.96 -3.01 -7.64
C CYS A 38 -11.04 -1.78 -7.47
N GLY A 39 -9.74 -1.88 -7.81
CA GLY A 39 -8.77 -0.81 -7.59
C GLY A 39 -9.14 0.55 -8.21
N GLU A 40 -9.77 0.56 -9.39
CA GLU A 40 -10.22 1.81 -10.04
C GLU A 40 -11.35 2.53 -9.28
N GLU A 41 -12.15 1.79 -8.51
CA GLU A 41 -13.29 2.32 -7.76
C GLU A 41 -12.89 2.96 -6.42
N VAL A 42 -11.65 2.73 -5.95
CA VAL A 42 -11.11 3.22 -4.66
C VAL A 42 -11.18 4.75 -4.50
N LYS A 43 -11.10 5.50 -5.61
CA LYS A 43 -11.34 6.96 -5.69
C LYS A 43 -10.81 7.76 -4.48
N ALA A 44 -11.69 8.24 -3.60
CA ALA A 44 -11.31 9.13 -2.51
C ALA A 44 -10.65 8.42 -1.32
N ALA A 45 -10.56 7.08 -1.35
CA ALA A 45 -9.95 6.28 -0.29
C ALA A 45 -8.48 5.92 -0.55
N TRP A 46 -7.90 6.33 -1.70
CA TRP A 46 -6.48 6.15 -2.00
C TRP A 46 -5.52 6.64 -0.90
N PRO A 47 -5.75 7.79 -0.24
CA PRO A 47 -4.90 8.23 0.86
C PRO A 47 -4.81 7.20 1.99
N MET A 48 -5.91 6.49 2.27
CA MET A 48 -5.97 5.49 3.33
C MET A 48 -5.15 4.25 2.98
N VAL A 49 -5.29 3.76 1.75
CA VAL A 49 -4.50 2.63 1.24
C VAL A 49 -3.01 2.95 1.31
N LEU A 50 -2.59 4.13 0.82
CA LEU A 50 -1.19 4.53 0.82
C LEU A 50 -0.64 4.71 2.24
N ALA A 51 -1.43 5.26 3.16
CA ALA A 51 -1.05 5.41 4.56
C ALA A 51 -0.85 4.04 5.25
N MET A 52 -1.73 3.07 4.99
CA MET A 52 -1.59 1.70 5.48
C MET A 52 -0.30 1.04 4.96
N LEU A 53 -0.06 1.09 3.65
CA LEU A 53 1.15 0.51 3.04
C LEU A 53 2.43 1.17 3.59
N LYS A 54 2.39 2.48 3.82
CA LYS A 54 3.51 3.21 4.43
C LYS A 54 3.79 2.72 5.85
N GLY A 55 2.75 2.52 6.66
CA GLY A 55 2.88 1.97 8.01
C GLY A 55 3.51 0.57 7.99
N VAL A 56 3.08 -0.29 7.07
CA VAL A 56 3.65 -1.64 6.90
C VAL A 56 5.14 -1.59 6.56
N ALA A 57 5.54 -0.71 5.65
CA ALA A 57 6.95 -0.52 5.30
C ALA A 57 7.81 -0.09 6.50
N GLN A 58 7.24 0.65 7.45
CA GLN A 58 7.92 1.13 8.66
C GLN A 58 7.98 0.09 9.78
N ASP A 59 7.06 -0.86 9.81
CA ASP A 59 7.08 -1.98 10.78
C ASP A 59 8.25 -2.95 10.53
N MET A 60 8.83 -2.94 9.31
CA MET A 60 10.01 -3.72 8.91
C MET A 60 9.88 -5.24 9.11
N GLU A 61 8.66 -5.77 9.22
CA GLU A 61 8.43 -7.21 9.27
C GLU A 61 8.47 -7.79 7.86
N ALA A 62 9.35 -8.79 7.65
CA ALA A 62 9.75 -9.15 6.30
C ALA A 62 8.62 -9.68 5.43
N GLN A 63 7.74 -10.51 5.99
CA GLN A 63 6.63 -11.09 5.26
C GLN A 63 5.58 -10.00 4.88
N GLN A 64 5.22 -9.16 5.84
CA GLN A 64 4.26 -8.07 5.67
C GLN A 64 4.76 -7.03 4.67
N VAL A 65 6.04 -6.66 4.75
CA VAL A 65 6.67 -5.73 3.80
C VAL A 65 6.65 -6.32 2.39
N GLN A 66 6.94 -7.61 2.22
CA GLN A 66 6.85 -8.28 0.91
C GLN A 66 5.41 -8.29 0.36
N GLN A 67 4.41 -8.60 1.18
CA GLN A 67 3.00 -8.59 0.78
C GLN A 67 2.51 -7.18 0.41
N ALA A 68 2.78 -6.19 1.26
CA ALA A 68 2.42 -4.80 1.00
C ALA A 68 3.13 -4.24 -0.24
N PHE A 69 4.34 -4.72 -0.55
CA PHE A 69 5.05 -4.34 -1.76
C PHE A 69 4.36 -4.84 -3.05
N MET A 70 3.66 -5.99 -2.99
CA MET A 70 2.85 -6.46 -4.12
C MET A 70 1.68 -5.51 -4.40
N CYS A 71 1.06 -4.95 -3.35
CA CYS A 71 0.05 -3.90 -3.51
C CYS A 71 0.64 -2.65 -4.17
N LEU A 72 1.83 -2.22 -3.74
CA LEU A 72 2.50 -1.06 -4.33
C LEU A 72 2.82 -1.26 -5.82
N LYS A 73 3.18 -2.48 -6.24
CA LYS A 73 3.38 -2.81 -7.66
C LYS A 73 2.09 -2.69 -8.47
N LEU A 74 0.96 -3.19 -7.96
CA LEU A 74 -0.36 -3.01 -8.61
C LEU A 74 -0.68 -1.53 -8.76
N ILE A 75 -0.50 -0.74 -7.69
CA ILE A 75 -0.76 0.71 -7.71
C ILE A 75 0.05 1.38 -8.82
N ARG A 76 1.36 1.07 -8.94
CA ARG A 76 2.18 1.68 -9.98
C ARG A 76 1.83 1.19 -11.38
N ASN A 77 1.60 -0.11 -11.57
CA ASN A 77 1.41 -0.65 -12.91
C ASN A 77 0.02 -0.34 -13.47
N ASP A 78 -1.01 -0.42 -12.62
CA ASP A 78 -2.39 -0.47 -13.08
C ASP A 78 -3.20 0.76 -12.63
N PHE A 79 -2.84 1.40 -11.51
CA PHE A 79 -3.67 2.46 -10.90
C PHE A 79 -3.01 3.84 -10.81
N LEU A 80 -1.80 4.00 -11.35
CA LEU A 80 -1.07 5.27 -11.27
C LEU A 80 -1.82 6.42 -11.96
N SER A 81 -2.50 6.13 -13.07
CA SER A 81 -3.35 7.09 -13.78
C SER A 81 -4.69 7.37 -13.09
N ALA A 82 -5.15 6.44 -12.23
CA ALA A 82 -6.40 6.57 -11.47
C ALA A 82 -6.20 7.32 -10.13
N LEU A 83 -4.94 7.55 -9.73
CA LEU A 83 -4.63 8.27 -8.50
C LEU A 83 -4.91 9.77 -8.63
N PRO A 84 -5.66 10.37 -7.67
CA PRO A 84 -5.77 11.81 -7.55
C PRO A 84 -4.39 12.47 -7.42
N ILE A 85 -4.20 13.64 -8.04
CA ILE A 85 -2.90 14.34 -8.04
C ILE A 85 -2.40 14.66 -6.62
N GLU A 86 -3.32 14.93 -5.71
CA GLU A 86 -3.09 15.13 -4.27
C GLU A 86 -2.50 13.89 -3.56
N CYS A 87 -2.71 12.68 -4.10
CA CYS A 87 -2.14 11.44 -3.56
C CYS A 87 -0.71 11.18 -4.04
N LEU A 88 -0.21 11.85 -5.09
CA LEU A 88 1.12 11.58 -5.63
C LEU A 88 2.23 11.85 -4.62
N GLN A 89 2.12 12.93 -3.83
CA GLN A 89 3.10 13.20 -2.78
C GLN A 89 3.09 12.10 -1.72
N LEU A 90 1.92 11.61 -1.33
CA LEU A 90 1.81 10.51 -0.38
C LEU A 90 2.37 9.21 -0.96
N LEU A 91 2.11 8.91 -2.23
CA LEU A 91 2.68 7.78 -2.95
C LEU A 91 4.21 7.85 -2.94
N LEU A 92 4.81 9.00 -3.28
CA LEU A 92 6.26 9.18 -3.24
C LEU A 92 6.83 8.90 -1.83
N THR A 93 6.22 9.42 -0.78
CA THR A 93 6.69 9.13 0.59
C THR A 93 6.49 7.67 1.00
N THR A 94 5.46 7.01 0.46
CA THR A 94 5.18 5.59 0.70
C THR A 94 6.24 4.74 0.02
N VAL A 95 6.49 4.96 -1.28
CA VAL A 95 7.56 4.30 -2.04
C VAL A 95 8.92 4.54 -1.38
N GLY A 96 9.21 5.76 -0.92
CA GLY A 96 10.42 6.07 -0.18
C GLY A 96 10.56 5.25 1.12
N SER A 97 9.45 4.96 1.81
CA SER A 97 9.47 4.13 3.02
C SER A 97 9.81 2.67 2.69
N PHE A 98 9.31 2.13 1.57
CA PHE A 98 9.76 0.82 1.06
C PHE A 98 11.23 0.84 0.60
N GLY A 99 11.69 1.97 0.04
CA GLY A 99 13.10 2.17 -0.32
C GLY A 99 14.05 2.05 0.88
N LEU A 100 13.60 2.52 2.04
CA LEU A 100 14.35 2.54 3.30
C LEU A 100 14.11 1.30 4.18
N ALA A 101 13.16 0.42 3.81
CA ALA A 101 12.92 -0.82 4.54
C ALA A 101 14.13 -1.75 4.36
N ASP A 102 14.90 -1.98 5.44
CA ASP A 102 16.10 -2.84 5.44
C ASP A 102 15.73 -4.33 5.52
N VAL A 103 14.84 -4.74 4.63
CA VAL A 103 14.21 -6.07 4.62
C VAL A 103 14.64 -6.87 3.39
N ASP A 104 14.59 -6.23 2.21
CA ASP A 104 14.93 -6.86 0.94
C ASP A 104 15.47 -5.81 -0.03
N LEU A 105 16.73 -5.98 -0.44
CA LEU A 105 17.40 -5.07 -1.36
C LEU A 105 16.68 -4.95 -2.72
N ASN A 106 15.98 -5.98 -3.17
CA ASN A 106 15.18 -5.93 -4.39
C ASN A 106 13.97 -5.01 -4.26
N ILE A 107 13.37 -4.96 -3.06
CA ILE A 107 12.30 -4.00 -2.74
C ILE A 107 12.86 -2.58 -2.80
N SER A 108 14.00 -2.34 -2.16
CA SER A 108 14.64 -1.02 -2.17
C SER A 108 15.00 -0.54 -3.58
N LEU A 109 15.62 -1.40 -4.40
CA LEU A 109 15.98 -1.08 -5.79
C LEU A 109 14.76 -0.79 -6.66
N THR A 110 13.71 -1.61 -6.51
CA THR A 110 12.46 -1.41 -7.26
C THR A 110 11.79 -0.12 -6.80
N ALA A 111 11.76 0.19 -5.51
CA ALA A 111 11.24 1.44 -4.97
C ALA A 111 11.98 2.68 -5.51
N ILE A 112 13.31 2.65 -5.57
CA ILE A 112 14.11 3.73 -6.18
C ILE A 112 13.75 3.88 -7.67
N THR A 113 13.63 2.77 -8.40
CA THR A 113 13.22 2.77 -9.80
C THR A 113 11.80 3.35 -9.98
N LEU A 114 10.89 3.08 -9.04
CA LEU A 114 9.54 3.62 -9.02
C LEU A 114 9.55 5.15 -8.82
N LEU A 115 10.31 5.65 -7.84
CA LEU A 115 10.45 7.09 -7.58
C LEU A 115 10.92 7.83 -8.84
N TRP A 116 11.92 7.29 -9.53
CA TRP A 116 12.45 7.90 -10.75
C TRP A 116 11.46 7.92 -11.92
N ASN A 117 10.51 6.99 -11.98
CA ASN A 117 9.49 6.96 -13.04
C ASN A 117 8.29 7.87 -12.75
N ILE A 118 8.08 8.26 -11.48
CA ILE A 118 6.95 9.11 -11.06
C ILE A 118 7.37 10.59 -10.95
N ALA A 119 8.65 10.86 -10.62
CA ALA A 119 9.24 12.20 -10.54
C ALA A 119 9.59 12.78 -11.91
#